data_AF-A0A607IIA3-F1
#
_entry.id   AF-A0A607IIA3-F1
#
_cell.length_a   1.000
_cell.length_b   1.000
_cell.length_c   1.000
_cell.angle_alpha   90.00
_cell.angle_beta   90.00
_cell.angle_gamma   90.00
#
_symmetry.space_group_name_H-M   'P 1'
#
loop_
_entity.id
_entity.type
_entity.pdbx_description
1 polymer ?
#
loop_
_entity_poly.entity_id
_entity_poly.type
_entity_poly.pdbx_seq_one_letter_code
_entity_poly.pdbx_strand_id
1 'polypeptide(L)'
;MSKKFNKEDIEFVLDKINGWEGDLTWVSLCDSVEEHFGKKPTRQALSRHTVIAYAYQQKKRIKGETVKHIKSPQSLAYASNKINKLEKENSRLVSENNRLLLMV
;
A
#
# COMPACT_ATOMS: atom_id res chain seq x y z
N MET A 1 9.36 16.10 20.21
CA MET A 1 8.09 15.38 20.47
C MET A 1 7.76 14.46 19.30
N SER A 2 7.47 13.17 19.56
CA SER A 2 7.08 12.23 18.50
C SER A 2 5.65 12.53 18.04
N LYS A 3 5.45 12.68 16.73
CA LYS A 3 4.08 12.68 16.17
C LYS A 3 3.61 11.23 16.27
N LYS A 4 2.42 11.00 16.82
CA LYS A 4 1.78 9.67 16.76
C LYS A 4 1.14 9.56 15.39
N PHE A 5 1.41 8.46 14.68
CA PHE A 5 0.75 8.15 13.41
C PHE A 5 -0.70 7.74 13.73
N ASN A 6 -1.67 8.44 13.15
CA ASN A 6 -3.05 8.01 13.17
C ASN A 6 -3.31 7.00 12.03
N LYS A 7 -4.56 6.56 11.86
CA LYS A 7 -4.91 5.59 10.81
C LYS A 7 -4.74 6.19 9.40
N GLU A 8 -5.13 7.44 9.21
CA GLU A 8 -5.03 8.17 7.93
C GLU A 8 -3.57 8.34 7.50
N ASP A 9 -2.69 8.66 8.46
CA ASP A 9 -1.25 8.75 8.27
C ASP A 9 -0.67 7.40 7.77
N ILE A 10 -1.14 6.27 8.32
CA ILE A 10 -0.73 4.94 7.89
C ILE A 10 -1.24 4.66 6.48
N GLU A 11 -2.51 4.92 6.20
CA GLU A 11 -3.12 4.72 4.88
C GLU A 11 -2.41 5.55 3.80
N PHE A 12 -2.10 6.81 4.08
CA PHE A 12 -1.34 7.67 3.17
C PHE A 12 0.03 7.08 2.82
N VAL A 13 0.77 6.56 3.80
CA VAL A 13 2.07 5.93 3.56
C VAL A 13 1.92 4.65 2.74
N LEU A 14 0.87 3.85 2.99
CA LEU A 14 0.60 2.65 2.21
C LEU A 14 0.29 2.99 0.75
N ASP A 15 -0.51 4.03 0.49
CA ASP A 15 -0.80 4.49 -0.87
C ASP A 15 0.46 4.94 -1.60
N LYS A 16 1.36 5.67 -0.92
CA LYS A 16 2.66 6.04 -1.48
C LYS A 16 3.49 4.81 -1.84
N ILE A 17 3.55 3.79 -0.99
CA ILE A 17 4.28 2.54 -1.28
C ILE A 17 3.65 1.79 -2.46
N ASN A 18 2.33 1.68 -2.48
CA ASN A 18 1.59 0.94 -3.50
C ASN A 18 1.74 1.59 -4.89
N GLY A 19 1.67 2.92 -4.95
CA GLY A 19 1.88 3.71 -6.16
C GLY A 19 3.35 3.90 -6.55
N TRP A 20 4.32 3.39 -5.78
CA TRP A 20 5.73 3.64 -6.05
C TRP A 20 6.19 2.99 -7.36
N GLU A 21 6.85 3.77 -8.21
CA GLU A 21 7.51 3.31 -9.43
C GLU A 21 9.04 3.40 -9.27
N GLY A 22 9.77 2.44 -9.85
CA GLY A 22 11.23 2.39 -9.74
C GLY A 22 11.74 1.79 -8.43
N ASP A 23 12.95 2.18 -8.00
CA ASP A 23 13.58 1.61 -6.81
C ASP A 23 13.09 2.28 -5.53
N LEU A 24 12.30 1.54 -4.75
CA LEU A 24 11.88 1.95 -3.42
C LEU A 24 13.03 1.76 -2.43
N THR A 25 13.39 2.84 -1.73
CA THR A 25 14.30 2.81 -0.59
C THR A 25 13.64 3.46 0.63
N TRP A 26 14.13 3.15 1.83
CA TRP A 26 13.63 3.81 3.03
C TRP A 26 13.88 5.32 3.03
N VAL A 27 15.01 5.76 2.45
CA VAL A 27 15.33 7.18 2.34
C VAL A 27 14.31 7.87 1.45
N SER A 28 14.12 7.36 0.23
CA SER A 28 13.17 7.93 -0.72
C SER A 28 11.73 7.91 -0.19
N LEU A 29 11.33 6.85 0.51
CA LEU A 29 10.02 6.80 1.16
C LEU A 29 9.87 7.89 2.22
N CYS A 30 10.86 8.06 3.11
CA CYS A 30 10.81 9.11 4.14
C CYS A 30 10.73 10.51 3.52
N ASP A 31 11.48 10.76 2.44
CA ASP A 31 11.44 12.02 1.69
C ASP A 31 10.05 12.29 1.12
N SER A 32 9.43 11.29 0.48
CA SER A 32 8.15 11.45 -0.23
C SER A 32 6.94 11.78 0.65
N VAL A 33 7.06 11.57 1.96
CA VAL A 33 5.97 11.77 2.90
C VAL A 33 6.22 12.96 3.83
N GLU A 34 7.39 13.60 3.75
CA GLU A 34 7.77 14.74 4.59
C GLU A 34 6.72 15.88 4.54
N GLU A 35 6.26 16.23 3.33
CA GLU A 35 5.27 17.27 3.11
C GLU A 35 3.96 16.99 3.86
N HIS A 36 3.48 15.73 3.81
CA HIS A 36 2.25 15.33 4.49
C HIS A 36 2.39 15.40 6.02
N PHE A 37 3.57 15.09 6.55
CA PHE A 37 3.82 15.09 7.99
C PHE A 37 4.28 16.44 8.54
N GLY A 38 4.61 17.41 7.67
CA GLY A 38 5.28 18.67 8.01
C GLY A 38 6.70 18.50 8.56
N LYS A 39 7.23 17.27 8.51
CA LYS A 39 8.57 16.88 8.93
C LYS A 39 8.92 15.51 8.36
N LYS A 40 10.18 15.31 7.99
CA LYS A 40 10.66 14.00 7.56
C LYS A 40 10.53 12.94 8.67
N PRO A 41 9.71 11.89 8.50
CA PRO A 41 9.72 10.78 9.42
C PRO A 41 11.01 9.97 9.27
N THR A 42 11.40 9.26 10.32
CA THR A 42 12.53 8.33 10.26
C THR A 42 12.08 6.96 9.77
N ARG A 43 13.01 6.18 9.19
CA ARG A 43 12.78 4.78 8.87
C ARG A 43 12.20 4.01 10.07
N GLN A 44 12.77 4.22 11.26
CA GLN A 44 12.32 3.52 12.46
C GLN A 44 10.88 3.89 12.85
N ALA A 45 10.46 5.13 12.59
CA ALA A 45 9.09 5.56 12.84
C ALA A 45 8.11 4.81 11.92
N LEU A 46 8.41 4.76 10.62
CA LEU A 46 7.56 4.07 9.63
C LEU A 46 7.56 2.55 9.82
N SER A 47 8.73 1.94 10.01
CA SER A 47 8.87 0.48 10.09
C SER A 47 8.35 -0.16 11.37
N ARG A 48 8.04 0.63 12.41
CA ARG A 48 7.37 0.15 13.63
C ARG A 48 5.92 -0.26 13.35
N HIS A 49 5.30 0.31 12.33
CA HIS A 49 3.98 -0.10 11.87
C HIS A 49 4.14 -1.34 10.98
N THR A 50 3.73 -2.49 11.49
CA THR A 50 3.88 -3.79 10.81
C THR A 50 3.27 -3.80 9.42
N VAL A 51 2.14 -3.10 9.23
CA VAL A 51 1.48 -2.95 7.93
C VAL A 51 2.37 -2.20 6.91
N ILE A 52 3.02 -1.11 7.33
CA ILE A 52 3.94 -0.34 6.49
C ILE A 52 5.19 -1.16 6.17
N ALA A 53 5.77 -1.82 7.18
CA ALA A 53 6.93 -2.68 7.00
C ALA A 53 6.64 -3.83 6.03
N TYR A 54 5.47 -4.46 6.15
CA TYR A 54 5.00 -5.50 5.25
C TYR A 54 4.82 -4.97 3.83
N ALA A 55 4.10 -3.87 3.63
CA ALA A 55 3.87 -3.28 2.31
C ALA A 55 5.19 -2.94 1.60
N TYR A 56 6.14 -2.32 2.33
CA TYR A 56 7.48 -2.02 1.82
C TYR A 56 8.19 -3.29 1.33
N GLN A 57 8.17 -4.36 2.14
CA GLN A 57 8.80 -5.63 1.77
C GLN A 57 8.13 -6.28 0.55
N GLN A 58 6.80 -6.28 0.48
CA GLN A 58 6.08 -6.82 -0.68
C GLN A 58 6.45 -6.05 -1.95
N LYS A 59 6.49 -4.72 -1.89
CA LYS A 59 6.89 -3.90 -3.04
C LYS A 59 8.31 -4.20 -3.51
N LYS A 60 9.27 -4.41 -2.59
CA LYS A 60 10.64 -4.84 -2.96
C LYS A 60 10.68 -6.23 -3.58
N ARG A 61 9.81 -7.16 -3.16
CA ARG A 61 9.71 -8.51 -3.75
C ARG A 61 9.14 -8.47 -5.16
N ILE A 62 8.08 -7.68 -5.38
CA ILE A 62 7.45 -7.53 -6.69
C ILE A 62 8.42 -6.98 -7.73
N LYS A 63 9.42 -6.15 -7.36
CA LYS A 63 10.48 -5.73 -8.30
C LYS A 63 11.29 -6.90 -8.87
N GLY A 64 11.45 -7.98 -8.10
CA GLY A 64 12.17 -9.19 -8.52
C GLY A 64 11.33 -10.12 -9.39
N GLU A 65 10.00 -10.04 -9.29
CA GLU A 65 9.08 -10.66 -10.23
C GLU A 65 8.97 -9.72 -11.42
N THR A 66 9.28 -10.19 -12.63
CA THR A 66 9.13 -9.36 -13.83
C THR A 66 7.70 -8.81 -13.84
N VAL A 67 7.58 -7.48 -13.69
CA VAL A 67 6.30 -6.78 -13.77
C VAL A 67 5.77 -7.10 -15.16
N LYS A 68 4.89 -8.11 -15.25
CA LYS A 68 4.24 -8.48 -16.50
C LYS A 68 3.58 -7.21 -16.96
N HIS A 69 4.10 -6.63 -18.04
CA HIS A 69 3.61 -5.37 -18.57
C HIS A 69 2.10 -5.54 -18.76
N ILE A 70 1.32 -4.94 -17.87
CA ILE A 70 -0.13 -5.14 -17.87
C ILE A 70 -0.59 -4.44 -19.14
N LYS A 71 -1.02 -5.23 -20.13
CA LYS A 71 -1.58 -4.69 -21.36
C LYS A 71 -2.71 -3.74 -20.98
N SER A 72 -2.69 -2.55 -21.53
CA SER A 72 -3.76 -1.58 -21.36
C SER A 72 -5.11 -2.25 -21.68
N PRO A 73 -6.15 -1.97 -20.88
CA PRO A 73 -7.46 -2.54 -21.12
C PRO A 73 -7.97 -2.11 -22.51
N GLN A 74 -8.76 -2.97 -23.15
CA GLN A 74 -9.29 -2.72 -24.49
C GLN A 74 -10.26 -1.52 -24.55
N SER A 75 -10.91 -1.19 -23.43
CA SER A 75 -11.80 -0.04 -23.31
C SER A 75 -11.96 0.43 -21.86
N LEU A 76 -12.42 1.68 -21.67
CA LEU A 76 -12.78 2.22 -20.36
C LEU A 76 -13.91 1.41 -19.70
N ALA A 77 -14.91 0.98 -20.47
CA ALA A 77 -16.00 0.15 -19.96
C ALA A 77 -15.50 -1.20 -19.43
N TYR A 78 -14.55 -1.83 -20.14
CA TYR A 78 -13.92 -3.06 -19.67
C TYR A 78 -13.12 -2.84 -18.38
N ALA A 79 -12.36 -1.74 -18.29
CA ALA A 79 -11.62 -1.38 -17.08
C ALA A 79 -12.56 -1.17 -15.89
N SER A 80 -13.64 -0.41 -16.07
CA SER A 80 -14.65 -0.15 -15.03
C SER A 80 -15.30 -1.44 -14.54
N ASN A 81 -15.69 -2.33 -15.46
CA ASN A 81 -16.28 -3.62 -15.09
C ASN A 81 -15.29 -4.50 -14.32
N LYS A 82 -14.01 -4.51 -14.73
CA LYS A 82 -12.97 -5.26 -14.05
C LYS A 82 -12.70 -4.73 -12.64
N ILE A 83 -12.63 -3.41 -12.47
CA ILE A 83 -12.47 -2.76 -11.16
C ILE A 83 -13.64 -3.13 -10.24
N ASN A 84 -14.89 -2.96 -10.69
CA ASN A 84 -16.09 -3.30 -9.90
C ASN A 84 -16.10 -4.78 -9.47
N LYS A 85 -15.66 -5.70 -10.34
CA LYS A 85 -15.54 -7.12 -9.98
C LYS A 85 -14.50 -7.34 -8.89
N LEU A 86 -13.31 -6.74 -9.03
CA LEU A 86 -12.23 -6.84 -8.05
C LEU A 86 -12.63 -6.24 -6.70
N GLU A 87 -13.33 -5.10 -6.69
CA GLU A 87 -13.84 -4.47 -5.47
C GLU A 87 -14.84 -5.37 -4.73
N LYS A 88 -15.77 -5.99 -5.46
CA LYS A 88 -16.72 -6.96 -4.87
C LYS A 88 -16.02 -8.19 -4.28
N GLU A 89 -15.06 -8.75 -5.00
CA GLU A 89 -14.26 -9.88 -4.52
C GLU A 89 -13.47 -9.49 -3.27
N ASN A 90 -12.84 -8.32 -3.27
CA ASN A 90 -12.10 -7.81 -2.12
C ASN A 90 -13.01 -7.60 -0.90
N SER A 91 -14.19 -6.99 -1.09
CA SER A 91 -15.17 -6.81 -0.02
C SER A 91 -15.62 -8.14 0.59
N ARG A 92 -15.80 -9.18 -0.24
CA ARG A 92 -16.13 -10.53 0.22
C ARG A 92 -14.97 -11.14 1.02
N LEU A 93 -13.74 -11.03 0.54
CA LEU A 93 -12.54 -11.56 1.22
C LEU A 93 -12.32 -10.88 2.58
N VAL A 94 -12.48 -9.56 2.65
CA VAL A 94 -12.40 -8.81 3.91
C VAL A 94 -13.47 -9.30 4.89
N SER A 95 -14.70 -9.52 4.43
CA SER A 95 -15.78 -10.04 5.27
C SER A 95 -15.46 -11.44 5.80
N GLU A 96 -14.92 -12.33 4.96
CA GLU A 96 -14.54 -13.69 5.37
C GLU A 96 -13.36 -13.67 6.35
N ASN A 97 -12.33 -12.85 6.11
CA ASN A 97 -11.21 -12.68 7.04
C ASN A 97 -11.67 -12.18 8.40
N ASN A 98 -12.56 -11.19 8.45
CA ASN A 98 -13.13 -10.69 9.70
C ASN A 98 -13.90 -11.80 10.43
N ARG A 99 -14.68 -12.59 9.70
CA ARG A 99 -15.40 -13.75 10.28
C ARG A 99 -14.44 -14.78 10.87
N LEU A 100 -13.37 -15.13 10.17
CA LEU A 100 -12.37 -16.10 10.63
C LEU A 100 -11.59 -15.59 11.85
N LEU A 101 -11.23 -14.30 11.89
CA LEU A 101 -10.56 -13.69 13.04
C LEU A 101 -11.44 -13.61 14.29
N LEU A 102 -12.77 -13.59 14.14
CA LEU A 102 -13.72 -13.64 15.27
C LEU A 102 -13.99 -15.08 15.76
N MET A 103 -13.55 -16.11 15.03
CA MET A 103 -13.71 -17.52 15.39
C MET A 103 -12.48 -18.13 16.11
N VAL A 104 -11.43 -17.33 16.33
CA VAL A 104 -10.18 -17.70 17.03
C VAL A 104 -10.08 -16.93 18.34
#